data_AF-A0A2G9NND8-F1
#
_entry.id   AF-A0A2G9NND8-F1
#
_cell.length_a   1.000
_cell.length_b   1.000
_cell.length_c   1.000
_cell.angle_alpha   90.00
_cell.angle_beta   90.00
_cell.angle_gamma   90.00
#
_symmetry.space_group_name_H-M   'P 1'
#
loop_
_entity.id
_entity.type
_entity.pdbx_description
1 polymer ?
#
loop_
_entity_poly.entity_id
_entity_poly.type
_entity_poly.pdbx_seq_one_letter_code
_entity_poly.pdbx_strand_id
1 'polypeptide(L)'
;NSSYHALSRNANSLKSKVNSWTATGNTCICCGINKGVDQLNSESTPQKFRSMVVMSDGKANVKCARQNTGNAKQDAIKAACDAYEDYNITVYAVGFGSDTDITTLQSIASCGHGSFYFGNLEDLIEVYQQIADEIINATYSEQTIFGEGIDATLFPSSYISIDYSKNIPYGLLIIAETEEFGASTPIGSFSLPSDATPYEIRVVSYSGSKWTSKVAVYNNITGTWENVFDLSEYNLPFTQLGDPYVINIPLNKVKPGNNLVNVSLGLAPNNFTAGSQYNKVIYSVLKNVSSYSPIVSSADGCIWTIEFEDLTNTTMKIPSDYNGTDTCSYALGKIVYNNNDAIDYAIYNLLLELDLNSNSRVETKFSNSDLTIDSLEVEGIPFVWETEVQARVWR
;
A
#
# COMPACT_ATOMS: atom_id res chain seq x y z
N ASN A 1 -0.79 -16.90 38.08
CA ASN A 1 -0.38 -15.53 38.47
C ASN A 1 -0.48 -14.60 37.27
N SER A 2 -1.62 -13.93 37.11
CA SER A 2 -1.86 -13.07 35.95
C SER A 2 -1.47 -11.62 36.28
N SER A 3 -0.19 -11.28 36.38
CA SER A 3 0.26 -9.88 36.48
C SER A 3 0.20 -9.16 35.13
N TYR A 4 -0.81 -9.48 34.32
CA TYR A 4 -0.91 -9.15 32.91
C TYR A 4 -2.36 -8.87 32.52
N HIS A 5 -2.52 -8.00 31.54
CA HIS A 5 -3.77 -7.68 30.86
C HIS A 5 -3.46 -7.44 29.37
N ALA A 6 -4.28 -7.98 28.47
CA ALA A 6 -4.15 -7.77 27.03
C ALA A 6 -4.43 -6.31 26.64
N LEU A 7 -4.09 -5.89 25.42
CA LEU A 7 -4.43 -4.54 24.96
C LEU A 7 -5.95 -4.38 24.96
N SER A 8 -6.43 -3.26 25.50
CA SER A 8 -7.86 -3.00 25.62
C SER A 8 -8.17 -1.51 25.62
N ARG A 9 -9.34 -1.17 25.06
CA ARG A 9 -9.93 0.17 25.17
C ARG A 9 -10.86 0.30 26.37
N ASN A 10 -11.07 -0.78 27.14
CA ASN A 10 -11.96 -0.77 28.31
C ASN A 10 -11.22 -0.24 29.55
N ALA A 11 -11.39 1.05 29.83
CA ALA A 11 -10.77 1.71 30.98
C ALA A 11 -11.12 1.04 32.33
N ASN A 12 -12.32 0.46 32.47
CA ASN A 12 -12.73 -0.20 33.71
C ASN A 12 -11.98 -1.52 33.93
N SER A 13 -11.73 -2.29 32.87
CA SER A 13 -10.98 -3.55 32.99
C SER A 13 -9.50 -3.29 33.31
N LEU A 14 -8.91 -2.26 32.70
CA LEU A 14 -7.54 -1.81 32.98
C LEU A 14 -7.40 -1.33 34.44
N LYS A 15 -8.29 -0.46 34.92
CA LYS A 15 -8.29 0.01 36.33
C LYS A 15 -8.45 -1.16 37.31
N SER A 16 -9.37 -2.07 37.04
CA SER A 16 -9.57 -3.27 37.88
C SER A 16 -8.31 -4.14 37.94
N LYS A 17 -7.55 -4.21 36.83
CA LYS A 17 -6.27 -4.93 36.82
C LYS A 17 -5.24 -4.25 37.71
N VAL A 18 -5.04 -2.95 37.54
CA VAL A 18 -4.05 -2.19 38.33
C VAL A 18 -4.38 -2.31 39.83
N ASN A 19 -5.66 -2.18 40.20
CA ASN A 19 -6.11 -2.34 41.59
C ASN A 19 -5.90 -3.75 42.17
N SER A 20 -5.70 -4.76 41.33
CA SER A 20 -5.45 -6.14 41.76
C SER A 20 -3.96 -6.43 42.04
N TRP A 21 -3.06 -5.51 41.69
CA TRP A 21 -1.63 -5.71 41.87
C TRP A 21 -1.21 -5.53 43.32
N THR A 22 -0.38 -6.46 43.80
CA THR A 22 0.24 -6.42 45.11
C THR A 22 1.75 -6.49 44.95
N ALA A 23 2.47 -5.67 45.71
CA ALA A 23 3.92 -5.70 45.70
C ALA A 23 4.42 -7.03 46.29
N THR A 24 5.22 -7.77 45.52
CA THR A 24 5.83 -9.02 45.99
C THR A 24 7.25 -9.16 45.47
N GLY A 25 8.19 -9.37 46.41
CA GLY A 25 9.54 -9.87 46.15
C GLY A 25 10.37 -9.12 45.10
N ASN A 26 10.79 -9.86 44.08
CA ASN A 26 11.86 -9.51 43.16
C ASN A 26 11.49 -8.42 42.12
N THR A 27 12.50 -7.67 41.66
CA THR A 27 12.38 -6.62 40.65
C THR A 27 13.01 -7.08 39.33
N CYS A 28 12.20 -7.66 38.44
CA CYS A 28 12.61 -8.04 37.08
C CYS A 28 12.10 -7.04 36.03
N ILE A 29 12.81 -5.91 35.86
CA ILE A 29 12.41 -4.87 34.90
C ILE A 29 12.46 -5.39 33.46
N CYS A 30 13.53 -6.11 33.09
CA CYS A 30 13.66 -6.73 31.76
C CYS A 30 12.54 -7.74 31.45
N CYS A 31 12.01 -8.46 32.45
CA CYS A 31 10.87 -9.35 32.25
C CYS A 31 9.62 -8.56 31.84
N GLY A 32 9.38 -7.41 32.48
CA GLY A 32 8.27 -6.52 32.16
C GLY A 32 8.39 -5.93 30.75
N ILE A 33 9.57 -5.42 30.40
CA ILE A 33 9.83 -4.87 29.06
C ILE A 33 9.66 -5.95 27.99
N ASN A 34 10.33 -7.09 28.13
CA ASN A 34 10.21 -8.20 27.17
C ASN A 34 8.77 -8.66 26.99
N LYS A 35 8.00 -8.74 28.09
CA LYS A 35 6.58 -9.12 28.02
C LYS A 35 5.74 -8.05 27.31
N GLY A 36 6.03 -6.78 27.53
CA GLY A 36 5.40 -5.66 26.81
C GLY A 36 5.73 -5.67 25.32
N VAL A 37 6.98 -5.99 24.95
CA VAL A 37 7.42 -6.13 23.55
C VAL A 37 6.67 -7.27 22.86
N ASP A 38 6.68 -8.47 23.44
CA ASP A 38 5.98 -9.64 22.88
C ASP A 38 4.49 -9.36 22.67
N GLN A 39 3.91 -8.54 23.55
CA GLN A 39 2.51 -8.16 23.52
C GLN A 39 2.20 -7.13 22.43
N LEU A 40 2.96 -6.03 22.38
CA LEU A 40 2.80 -5.02 21.35
C LEU A 40 3.07 -5.61 19.96
N ASN A 41 3.96 -6.58 19.86
CA ASN A 41 4.22 -7.25 18.59
C ASN A 41 3.12 -8.24 18.17
N SER A 42 2.44 -8.89 19.13
CA SER A 42 1.38 -9.87 18.83
C SER A 42 0.00 -9.23 18.66
N GLU A 43 -0.30 -8.11 19.34
CA GLU A 43 -1.62 -7.47 19.35
C GLU A 43 -1.66 -6.08 18.67
N SER A 44 -0.54 -5.58 18.16
CA SER A 44 -0.48 -4.35 17.35
C SER A 44 0.19 -4.58 16.00
N THR A 45 -0.04 -3.69 15.03
CA THR A 45 0.60 -3.76 13.71
C THR A 45 1.88 -2.91 13.68
N PRO A 46 2.91 -3.27 12.88
CA PRO A 46 4.16 -2.51 12.81
C PRO A 46 4.01 -1.05 12.37
N GLN A 47 2.91 -0.73 11.69
CA GLN A 47 2.59 0.62 11.20
C GLN A 47 1.99 1.53 12.28
N LYS A 48 1.62 1.00 13.44
CA LYS A 48 1.09 1.82 14.54
C LYS A 48 2.24 2.31 15.40
N PHE A 49 2.15 3.57 15.84
CA PHE A 49 3.02 4.08 16.89
C PHE A 49 2.89 3.20 18.14
N ARG A 50 4.03 2.79 18.69
CA ARG A 50 4.10 1.89 19.85
C ARG A 50 4.96 2.53 20.92
N SER A 51 4.38 2.65 22.11
CA SER A 51 5.05 3.22 23.27
C SER A 51 4.86 2.32 24.48
N MET A 52 5.83 2.36 25.38
CA MET A 52 5.83 1.64 26.64
C MET A 52 6.22 2.60 27.76
N VAL A 53 5.56 2.48 28.91
CA VAL A 53 5.92 3.22 30.13
C VAL A 53 6.33 2.23 31.21
N VAL A 54 7.54 2.39 31.73
CA VAL A 54 8.14 1.54 32.76
C VAL A 54 8.20 2.32 34.07
N MET A 55 7.41 1.92 35.06
CA MET A 55 7.46 2.50 36.41
C MET A 55 8.21 1.56 37.36
N SER A 56 9.29 2.05 38.00
CA SER A 56 10.11 1.24 38.91
C SER A 56 10.96 2.12 39.84
N ASP A 57 11.53 1.51 40.89
CA ASP A 57 12.59 2.09 41.70
C ASP A 57 13.98 1.95 41.05
N GLY A 58 14.09 1.32 39.87
CA GLY A 58 15.36 1.14 39.14
C GLY A 58 16.31 0.10 39.74
N LYS A 59 15.96 -0.55 40.85
CA LYS A 59 16.82 -1.53 41.54
C LYS A 59 16.57 -2.96 41.04
N ALA A 60 16.78 -3.18 39.74
CA ALA A 60 16.64 -4.51 39.14
C ALA A 60 17.56 -5.54 39.82
N ASN A 61 16.99 -6.67 40.26
CA ASN A 61 17.72 -7.74 40.96
C ASN A 61 17.52 -9.14 40.35
N VAL A 62 16.76 -9.25 39.25
CA VAL A 62 16.58 -10.48 38.47
C VAL A 62 17.12 -10.27 37.06
N LYS A 63 17.95 -11.22 36.62
CA LYS A 63 18.56 -11.23 35.29
C LYS A 63 17.61 -11.86 34.26
N CYS A 64 17.71 -11.43 33.01
CA CYS A 64 16.94 -12.00 31.90
C CYS A 64 17.85 -12.80 30.96
N ALA A 65 17.46 -14.05 30.71
CA ALA A 65 18.18 -14.91 29.75
C ALA A 65 18.13 -14.39 28.30
N ARG A 66 17.13 -13.56 27.95
CA ARG A 66 17.00 -12.96 26.61
C ARG A 66 18.12 -11.96 26.31
N GLN A 67 18.44 -11.09 27.27
CA GLN A 67 19.51 -10.10 27.12
C GLN A 67 20.88 -10.65 27.55
N ASN A 68 20.91 -11.51 28.58
CA ASN A 68 22.08 -12.26 29.03
C ASN A 68 23.38 -11.44 29.21
N THR A 69 23.27 -10.19 29.68
CA THR A 69 24.42 -9.32 29.96
C THR A 69 25.19 -9.74 31.22
N GLY A 70 24.60 -10.65 32.02
CA GLY A 70 25.15 -11.07 33.30
C GLY A 70 24.83 -10.12 34.45
N ASN A 71 24.13 -9.00 34.23
CA ASN A 71 23.73 -8.03 35.25
C ASN A 71 22.26 -7.60 35.06
N ALA A 72 21.46 -7.64 36.13
CA ALA A 72 20.02 -7.38 36.06
C ALA A 72 19.66 -5.96 35.57
N LYS A 73 20.47 -4.95 35.91
CA LYS A 73 20.28 -3.57 35.45
C LYS A 73 20.64 -3.44 33.98
N GLN A 74 21.75 -4.05 33.56
CA GLN A 74 22.16 -4.06 32.16
C GLN A 74 21.20 -4.85 31.28
N ASP A 75 20.61 -5.94 31.79
CA ASP A 75 19.54 -6.67 31.09
C ASP A 75 18.30 -5.78 30.90
N ALA A 76 17.96 -4.94 31.87
CA ALA A 76 16.84 -4.01 31.75
C ALA A 76 17.11 -2.90 30.73
N ILE A 77 18.33 -2.34 30.73
CA ILE A 77 18.76 -1.34 29.75
C ILE A 77 18.75 -1.96 28.35
N LYS A 78 19.39 -3.13 28.17
CA LYS A 78 19.44 -3.78 26.85
C LYS A 78 18.06 -4.16 26.35
N ALA A 79 17.14 -4.60 27.22
CA ALA A 79 15.76 -4.87 26.82
C ALA A 79 15.05 -3.62 26.28
N ALA A 80 15.35 -2.43 26.81
CA ALA A 80 14.81 -1.18 26.30
C ALA A 80 15.43 -0.79 24.95
N CYS A 81 16.75 -1.00 24.78
CA CYS A 81 17.39 -0.78 23.48
C CYS A 81 16.80 -1.74 22.43
N ASP A 82 16.67 -3.04 22.75
CA ASP A 82 16.08 -4.05 21.85
C ASP A 82 14.62 -3.69 21.47
N ALA A 83 13.84 -3.17 22.43
CA ALA A 83 12.46 -2.75 22.17
C ALA A 83 12.39 -1.66 21.08
N TYR A 84 13.32 -0.71 21.09
CA TYR A 84 13.39 0.34 20.08
C TYR A 84 14.04 -0.15 18.78
N GLU A 85 15.25 -0.73 18.87
CA GLU A 85 16.06 -1.15 17.72
C GLU A 85 15.35 -2.20 16.84
N ASP A 86 14.70 -3.20 17.47
CA ASP A 86 14.11 -4.32 16.73
C ASP A 86 12.62 -4.12 16.42
N TYR A 87 11.90 -3.30 17.20
CA TYR A 87 10.44 -3.21 17.14
C TYR A 87 9.88 -1.80 17.05
N ASN A 88 10.74 -0.77 17.03
CA ASN A 88 10.37 0.64 17.04
C ASN A 88 9.39 1.00 18.18
N ILE A 89 9.63 0.46 19.37
CA ILE A 89 8.83 0.74 20.58
C ILE A 89 9.58 1.77 21.43
N THR A 90 9.00 2.97 21.58
CA THR A 90 9.57 4.01 22.43
C THR A 90 9.33 3.68 23.92
N VAL A 91 10.36 3.71 24.76
CA VAL A 91 10.27 3.35 26.19
C VAL A 91 10.50 4.56 27.08
N TYR A 92 9.46 4.97 27.81
CA TYR A 92 9.53 6.00 28.85
C TYR A 92 9.78 5.34 30.21
N ALA A 93 10.53 6.00 31.09
CA ALA A 93 10.80 5.49 32.43
C ALA A 93 10.33 6.48 33.51
N VAL A 94 9.63 5.95 34.52
CA VAL A 94 9.14 6.71 35.68
C VAL A 94 9.77 6.15 36.94
N GLY A 95 10.61 6.96 37.57
CA GLY A 95 11.18 6.71 38.88
C GLY A 95 10.23 7.16 39.99
N PHE A 96 10.03 6.29 40.99
CA PHE A 96 9.22 6.60 42.15
C PHE A 96 9.89 6.13 43.46
N GLY A 97 9.82 6.98 44.49
CA GLY A 97 10.35 6.71 45.83
C GLY A 97 11.67 7.44 46.15
N SER A 98 12.04 7.51 47.43
CA SER A 98 13.28 8.17 47.88
C SER A 98 14.55 7.39 47.50
N ASP A 99 14.38 6.12 47.19
CA ASP A 99 15.43 5.11 47.06
C ASP A 99 15.67 4.70 45.60
N THR A 100 15.21 5.52 44.65
CA THR A 100 15.24 5.21 43.22
C THR A 100 16.65 5.25 42.64
N ASP A 101 17.03 4.22 41.90
CA ASP A 101 18.21 4.21 41.04
C ASP A 101 17.89 4.97 39.73
N ILE A 102 18.04 6.29 39.81
CA ILE A 102 17.79 7.22 38.71
C ILE A 102 18.69 6.90 37.51
N THR A 103 19.94 6.50 37.73
CA THR A 103 20.89 6.24 36.64
C THR A 103 20.42 5.08 35.76
N THR A 104 19.91 4.01 36.38
CA THR A 104 19.39 2.86 35.65
C THR A 104 18.15 3.22 34.83
N LEU A 105 17.21 3.99 35.40
CA LEU A 105 15.97 4.38 34.72
C LEU A 105 16.21 5.40 33.60
N GLN A 106 17.11 6.35 33.80
CA GLN A 106 17.56 7.26 32.73
C GLN A 106 18.20 6.48 31.58
N SER A 107 19.02 5.48 31.89
CA SER A 107 19.64 4.63 30.86
C SER A 107 18.58 3.82 30.09
N ILE A 108 17.55 3.31 30.78
CA ILE A 108 16.41 2.62 30.14
C ILE A 108 15.67 3.54 29.18
N ALA A 109 15.28 4.74 29.65
CA ALA A 109 14.56 5.71 28.81
C ALA A 109 15.40 6.15 27.61
N SER A 110 16.67 6.49 27.85
CA SER A 110 17.61 6.92 26.79
C SER A 110 17.81 5.83 25.74
N CYS A 111 17.94 4.55 26.13
CA CYS A 111 18.09 3.47 25.17
C CYS A 111 16.80 3.19 24.39
N GLY A 112 15.65 3.34 25.03
CA GLY A 112 14.36 3.21 24.38
C GLY A 112 13.87 4.48 23.67
N HIS A 113 14.74 5.48 23.48
CA HIS A 113 14.42 6.77 22.85
C HIS A 113 13.23 7.53 23.48
N GLY A 114 12.95 7.29 24.76
CA GLY A 114 11.93 8.01 25.53
C GLY A 114 12.51 8.92 26.60
N SER A 115 11.63 9.58 27.34
CA SER A 115 11.98 10.49 28.43
C SER A 115 11.96 9.79 29.79
N PHE A 116 12.83 10.24 30.70
CA PHE A 116 12.81 9.83 32.11
C PHE A 116 12.13 10.89 32.96
N TYR A 117 11.25 10.44 33.87
CA TYR A 117 10.57 11.27 34.84
C TYR A 117 10.82 10.74 36.24
N PHE A 118 10.91 11.67 37.19
CA PHE A 118 10.95 11.35 38.60
C PHE A 118 9.73 12.01 39.25
N GLY A 119 8.91 11.22 39.92
CA GLY A 119 7.71 11.70 40.60
C GLY A 119 7.67 11.22 42.05
N ASN A 120 7.16 12.09 42.92
CA ASN A 120 6.67 11.69 44.25
C ASN A 120 5.16 11.33 44.15
N LEU A 121 4.51 11.01 45.28
CA LEU A 121 3.09 10.62 45.30
C LEU A 121 2.15 11.73 44.79
N GLU A 122 2.52 12.98 44.99
CA GLU A 122 1.71 14.15 44.67
C GLU A 122 1.85 14.49 43.17
N ASP A 123 3.04 14.33 42.60
CA ASP A 123 3.36 14.72 41.21
C ASP A 123 3.12 13.58 40.20
N LEU A 124 2.85 12.36 40.65
CA LEU A 124 2.75 11.18 39.78
C LEU A 124 1.62 11.32 38.74
N ILE A 125 0.52 11.99 39.10
CA ILE A 125 -0.60 12.23 38.18
C ILE A 125 -0.15 13.13 37.03
N GLU A 126 0.56 14.22 37.34
CA GLU A 126 1.05 15.16 36.34
C GLU A 126 2.09 14.50 35.42
N VAL A 127 2.99 13.69 35.98
CA VAL A 127 3.97 12.91 35.21
C VAL A 127 3.29 12.00 34.18
N TYR A 128 2.26 11.24 34.59
CA TYR A 128 1.54 10.37 33.65
C TYR A 128 0.73 11.16 32.61
N GLN A 129 0.21 12.33 32.95
CA GLN A 129 -0.45 13.23 31.99
C GLN A 129 0.54 13.73 30.95
N GLN A 130 1.71 14.21 31.37
CA GLN A 130 2.75 14.68 30.45
C GLN A 130 3.22 13.57 29.50
N ILE A 131 3.43 12.35 29.99
CA ILE A 131 3.81 11.21 29.15
C ILE A 131 2.71 10.89 28.14
N ALA A 132 1.44 10.92 28.55
CA ALA A 132 0.32 10.69 27.65
C ALA A 132 0.27 11.76 26.54
N ASP A 133 0.47 13.03 26.89
CA ASP A 133 0.52 14.13 25.93
C ASP A 133 1.70 14.00 24.96
N GLU A 134 2.89 13.61 25.42
CA GLU A 134 4.05 13.36 24.56
C GLU A 134 3.78 12.21 23.57
N ILE A 135 3.20 11.09 24.04
CA ILE A 135 2.81 9.97 23.19
C ILE A 135 1.80 10.41 22.13
N ILE A 136 0.76 11.16 22.53
CA ILE A 136 -0.28 11.65 21.62
C ILE A 136 0.32 12.63 20.60
N ASN A 137 1.15 13.58 21.02
CA ASN A 137 1.78 14.54 20.12
C ASN A 137 2.74 13.89 19.12
N ALA A 138 3.52 12.90 19.56
CA ALA A 138 4.37 12.10 18.68
C ALA A 138 3.53 11.40 17.61
N THR A 139 2.39 10.79 17.99
CA THR A 139 1.49 10.14 17.03
C THR A 139 0.91 11.13 16.01
N TYR A 140 0.62 12.37 16.42
CA TYR A 140 0.20 13.41 15.49
C TYR A 140 1.34 13.80 14.55
N SER A 141 2.55 14.04 15.05
CA SER A 141 3.69 14.48 14.22
C SER A 141 4.06 13.48 13.12
N GLU A 142 3.97 12.17 13.37
CA GLU A 142 4.19 11.15 12.34
C GLU A 142 3.05 11.05 11.31
N GLN A 143 1.86 11.56 11.65
CA GLN A 143 0.68 11.57 10.78
C GLN A 143 0.43 12.94 10.13
N THR A 144 1.23 13.96 10.46
CA THR A 144 1.02 15.33 10.01
C THR A 144 2.18 15.75 9.12
N ILE A 145 1.87 16.17 7.90
CA ILE A 145 2.82 16.91 7.08
C ILE A 145 2.87 18.33 7.63
N PHE A 146 3.98 18.72 8.23
CA PHE A 146 4.23 20.11 8.61
C PHE A 146 4.56 20.90 7.34
N GLY A 147 3.56 21.56 6.77
CA GLY A 147 3.79 22.64 5.82
C GLY A 147 4.28 23.86 6.58
N GLU A 148 5.56 24.20 6.49
CA GLU A 148 6.01 25.53 6.89
C GLU A 148 5.46 26.55 5.89
N GLY A 149 4.50 27.36 6.35
CA GLY A 149 4.12 28.58 5.66
C GLY A 149 2.64 28.68 5.28
N ILE A 150 2.12 29.87 5.59
CA ILE A 150 0.88 30.50 5.13
C ILE A 150 -0.33 30.19 6.03
N ASP A 151 -0.76 31.19 6.79
CA ASP A 151 -2.15 31.31 7.25
C ASP A 151 -3.06 31.39 6.01
N ALA A 152 -3.57 30.24 5.58
CA ALA A 152 -4.47 30.14 4.44
C ALA A 152 -5.90 29.88 4.93
N THR A 153 -6.86 30.64 4.40
CA THR A 153 -8.27 30.30 4.57
C THR A 153 -8.61 29.15 3.64
N LEU A 154 -8.93 27.99 4.21
CA LEU A 154 -9.45 26.86 3.44
C LEU A 154 -10.87 27.17 3.01
N PHE A 155 -11.10 27.24 1.69
CA PHE A 155 -12.43 27.31 1.11
C PHE A 155 -12.96 25.88 0.92
N PRO A 156 -14.28 25.69 0.73
CA PRO A 156 -14.84 24.38 0.41
C PRO A 156 -14.26 23.73 -0.86
N SER A 157 -13.63 24.51 -1.74
CA SER A 157 -12.94 24.06 -2.94
C SER A 157 -11.43 23.86 -2.76
N SER A 158 -10.89 24.08 -1.56
CA SER A 158 -9.48 23.85 -1.26
C SER A 158 -9.20 22.35 -1.14
N TYR A 159 -8.05 21.92 -1.65
CA TYR A 159 -7.56 20.55 -1.54
C TYR A 159 -6.08 20.56 -1.16
N ILE A 160 -5.60 19.45 -0.61
CA ILE A 160 -4.20 19.24 -0.30
C ILE A 160 -3.62 18.37 -1.42
N SER A 161 -2.61 18.88 -2.12
CA SER A 161 -1.79 18.10 -3.05
C SER A 161 -0.49 17.71 -2.37
N ILE A 162 -0.06 16.46 -2.54
CA ILE A 162 1.22 15.98 -2.03
C ILE A 162 2.01 15.45 -3.23
N ASP A 163 3.05 16.19 -3.62
CA ASP A 163 4.00 15.72 -4.63
C ASP A 163 5.12 14.95 -3.96
N TYR A 164 5.29 13.69 -4.33
CA TYR A 164 6.38 12.84 -3.84
C TYR A 164 7.07 12.14 -5.01
N SER A 165 8.39 12.12 -4.98
CA SER A 165 9.20 11.44 -5.99
C SER A 165 9.19 9.94 -5.74
N LYS A 166 8.38 9.20 -6.49
CA LYS A 166 8.42 7.73 -6.53
C LYS A 166 9.30 7.30 -7.71
N ASN A 167 10.29 6.44 -7.46
CA ASN A 167 11.06 5.83 -8.54
C ASN A 167 10.11 4.96 -9.36
N ILE A 168 9.90 5.31 -10.62
CA ILE A 168 9.14 4.50 -11.56
C ILE A 168 10.06 3.33 -11.98
N PRO A 169 9.69 2.07 -11.68
CA PRO A 169 10.41 0.91 -12.17
C PRO A 169 10.52 0.90 -13.70
N TYR A 170 11.51 0.18 -14.23
CA TYR A 170 11.64 -0.05 -15.66
C TYR A 170 10.41 -0.78 -16.21
N GLY A 171 9.81 -0.25 -17.28
CA GLY A 171 8.65 -0.81 -17.97
C GLY A 171 7.74 0.26 -18.57
N LEU A 172 6.78 -0.15 -19.40
CA LEU A 172 5.73 0.72 -19.90
C LEU A 172 4.69 0.93 -18.80
N LEU A 173 4.44 2.19 -18.44
CA LEU A 173 3.37 2.57 -17.52
C LEU A 173 2.06 2.72 -18.29
N ILE A 174 1.12 1.82 -18.04
CA ILE A 174 -0.21 1.80 -18.65
C ILE A 174 -1.21 2.28 -17.61
N ILE A 175 -2.04 3.26 -17.96
CA ILE A 175 -3.09 3.81 -17.10
C ILE A 175 -4.43 3.43 -17.72
N ALA A 176 -5.32 2.87 -16.90
CA ALA A 176 -6.63 2.41 -17.32
C ALA A 176 -7.71 2.87 -16.35
N GLU A 177 -8.91 3.11 -16.89
CA GLU A 177 -10.12 3.43 -16.13
C GLU A 177 -11.14 2.30 -16.29
N THR A 178 -11.89 2.00 -15.23
CA THR A 178 -13.05 1.12 -15.33
C THR A 178 -14.27 1.84 -15.90
N GLU A 179 -15.25 1.05 -16.33
CA GLU A 179 -16.62 1.55 -16.46
C GLU A 179 -17.11 2.19 -15.15
N GLU A 180 -18.02 3.12 -15.30
CA GLU A 180 -18.67 3.79 -14.18
C GLU A 180 -19.58 2.81 -13.44
N PHE A 181 -19.50 2.82 -12.10
CA PHE A 181 -20.31 1.96 -11.24
C PHE A 181 -20.90 2.75 -10.08
N GLY A 182 -21.86 2.16 -9.35
CA GLY A 182 -22.47 2.79 -8.17
C GLY A 182 -23.92 3.21 -8.32
N ALA A 183 -24.53 3.05 -9.51
CA ALA A 183 -25.92 3.45 -9.77
C ALA A 183 -26.95 2.61 -8.99
N SER A 184 -26.84 1.28 -9.09
CA SER A 184 -27.72 0.30 -8.43
C SER A 184 -26.96 -0.57 -7.42
N THR A 185 -25.69 -0.84 -7.71
CA THR A 185 -24.76 -1.57 -6.84
C THR A 185 -23.54 -0.72 -6.55
N PRO A 186 -23.10 -0.58 -5.28
CA PRO A 186 -21.90 0.18 -4.92
C PRO A 186 -20.60 -0.53 -5.31
N ILE A 187 -20.67 -1.57 -6.15
CA ILE A 187 -19.57 -2.48 -6.44
C ILE A 187 -19.08 -2.24 -7.87
N GLY A 188 -17.80 -1.96 -8.00
CA GLY A 188 -17.06 -1.93 -9.26
C GLY A 188 -16.09 -3.10 -9.35
N SER A 189 -15.67 -3.42 -10.57
CA SER A 189 -14.69 -4.46 -10.84
C SER A 189 -13.59 -3.95 -11.75
N PHE A 190 -12.34 -4.37 -11.49
CA PHE A 190 -11.21 -4.11 -12.36
C PHE A 190 -10.33 -5.35 -12.45
N SER A 191 -9.70 -5.57 -13.60
CA SER A 191 -8.83 -6.71 -13.84
C SER A 191 -7.38 -6.28 -13.89
N LEU A 192 -6.50 -7.01 -13.20
CA LEU A 192 -5.06 -6.84 -13.29
C LEU A 192 -4.46 -7.98 -14.11
N PRO A 193 -3.67 -7.70 -15.17
CA PRO A 193 -2.97 -8.74 -15.91
C PRO A 193 -2.01 -9.52 -15.00
N SER A 194 -1.85 -10.82 -15.25
CA SER A 194 -0.99 -11.68 -14.44
C SER A 194 0.51 -11.43 -14.64
N ASP A 195 0.86 -10.86 -15.78
CA ASP A 195 2.21 -10.54 -16.22
C ASP A 195 2.57 -9.06 -16.02
N ALA A 196 1.68 -8.28 -15.40
CA ALA A 196 1.89 -6.88 -15.08
C ALA A 196 2.10 -6.65 -13.58
N THR A 197 2.91 -5.66 -13.24
CA THR A 197 3.13 -5.24 -11.85
C THR A 197 2.24 -4.04 -11.53
N PRO A 198 1.36 -4.11 -10.51
CA PRO A 198 0.52 -2.97 -10.18
C PRO A 198 1.37 -1.84 -9.58
N TYR A 199 1.17 -0.61 -10.06
CA TYR A 199 1.94 0.56 -9.63
C TYR A 199 1.15 1.47 -8.70
N GLU A 200 -0.09 1.77 -9.07
CA GLU A 200 -1.00 2.63 -8.32
C GLU A 200 -2.45 2.23 -8.63
N ILE A 201 -3.31 2.23 -7.62
CA ILE A 201 -4.74 1.95 -7.79
C ILE A 201 -5.51 2.95 -6.95
N ARG A 202 -6.43 3.66 -7.58
CA ARG A 202 -7.22 4.73 -6.96
C ARG A 202 -8.68 4.55 -7.29
N VAL A 203 -9.51 4.82 -6.30
CA VAL A 203 -10.95 4.90 -6.44
C VAL A 203 -11.32 6.36 -6.44
N VAL A 204 -12.05 6.79 -7.46
CA VAL A 204 -12.64 8.11 -7.53
C VAL A 204 -14.12 7.99 -7.23
N SER A 205 -14.59 8.68 -6.21
CA SER A 205 -15.98 8.69 -5.81
C SER A 205 -16.64 10.02 -6.10
N TYR A 206 -17.73 9.99 -6.87
CA TYR A 206 -18.49 11.19 -7.20
C TYR A 206 -19.61 11.41 -6.19
N SER A 207 -19.22 11.79 -4.99
CA SER A 207 -20.08 11.87 -3.80
C SER A 207 -21.20 12.94 -3.88
N GLY A 208 -21.03 13.98 -4.70
CA GLY A 208 -22.01 15.04 -4.88
C GLY A 208 -22.27 15.81 -3.59
N SER A 209 -23.49 15.69 -3.03
CA SER A 209 -23.87 16.29 -1.74
C SER A 209 -23.60 15.38 -0.53
N LYS A 210 -22.86 14.29 -0.73
CA LYS A 210 -22.49 13.30 0.29
C LYS A 210 -20.97 13.24 0.41
N TRP A 211 -20.47 12.36 1.28
CA TRP A 211 -19.04 12.09 1.44
C TRP A 211 -18.73 10.65 1.07
N THR A 212 -17.51 10.41 0.58
CA THR A 212 -16.95 9.06 0.44
C THR A 212 -16.80 8.47 1.85
N SER A 213 -17.73 7.61 2.24
CA SER A 213 -17.83 7.13 3.62
C SER A 213 -16.90 5.95 3.84
N LYS A 214 -16.98 4.95 2.97
CA LYS A 214 -16.21 3.72 3.12
C LYS A 214 -15.87 3.09 1.77
N VAL A 215 -14.61 2.66 1.65
CA VAL A 215 -14.08 1.91 0.52
C VAL A 215 -13.54 0.58 1.03
N ALA A 216 -13.93 -0.51 0.37
CA ALA A 216 -13.49 -1.85 0.70
C ALA A 216 -13.14 -2.65 -0.56
N VAL A 217 -12.20 -3.58 -0.44
CA VAL A 217 -11.80 -4.50 -1.51
C VAL A 217 -12.20 -5.91 -1.11
N TYR A 218 -12.75 -6.67 -2.05
CA TYR A 218 -13.15 -8.05 -1.79
C TYR A 218 -11.95 -8.99 -1.85
N ASN A 219 -11.72 -9.73 -0.77
CA ASN A 219 -10.68 -10.75 -0.72
C ASN A 219 -11.29 -12.12 -1.05
N ASN A 220 -11.03 -12.67 -2.24
CA ASN A 220 -11.56 -13.98 -2.63
C ASN A 220 -10.96 -15.16 -1.84
N ILE A 221 -9.83 -14.97 -1.14
CA ILE A 221 -9.21 -16.03 -0.33
C ILE A 221 -10.00 -16.21 0.97
N THR A 222 -10.31 -15.10 1.65
CA THR A 222 -11.08 -15.12 2.91
C THR A 222 -12.59 -15.09 2.68
N GLY A 223 -13.04 -14.69 1.48
CA GLY A 223 -14.45 -14.50 1.15
C GLY A 223 -15.07 -13.28 1.83
N THR A 224 -14.26 -12.31 2.24
CA THR A 224 -14.70 -11.14 3.02
C THR A 224 -14.28 -9.83 2.39
N TRP A 225 -15.03 -8.77 2.68
CA TRP A 225 -14.65 -7.39 2.34
C TRP A 225 -13.63 -6.85 3.34
N GLU A 226 -12.47 -6.41 2.85
CA GLU A 226 -11.44 -5.74 3.64
C GLU A 226 -11.58 -4.23 3.50
N ASN A 227 -11.73 -3.53 4.62
CA ASN A 227 -11.81 -2.07 4.61
C ASN A 227 -10.46 -1.48 4.17
N VAL A 228 -10.50 -0.61 3.17
CA VAL A 228 -9.37 0.25 2.77
C VAL A 228 -9.45 1.59 3.49
N PHE A 229 -10.65 2.16 3.54
CA PHE A 229 -10.91 3.45 4.15
C PHE A 229 -12.29 3.43 4.80
N ASP A 230 -12.40 4.05 5.97
CA ASP A 230 -13.67 4.22 6.69
C ASP A 230 -13.66 5.55 7.44
N LEU A 231 -14.44 6.52 6.95
CA LEU A 231 -14.56 7.86 7.52
C LEU A 231 -15.21 7.84 8.91
N SER A 232 -15.99 6.78 9.22
CA SER A 232 -16.66 6.65 10.51
C SER A 232 -15.70 6.38 11.68
N GLU A 233 -14.47 5.91 11.39
CA GLU A 233 -13.46 5.60 12.42
C GLU A 233 -13.01 6.84 13.22
N TYR A 234 -13.13 8.03 12.63
CA TYR A 234 -12.78 9.29 13.28
C TYR A 234 -13.84 9.77 14.26
N ASN A 235 -15.04 9.17 14.26
CA ASN A 235 -16.14 9.50 15.17
C ASN A 235 -16.49 11.01 15.24
N LEU A 236 -16.34 11.71 14.11
CA LEU A 236 -16.65 13.12 13.92
C LEU A 236 -17.70 13.31 12.81
N PRO A 237 -18.45 14.42 12.81
CA PRO A 237 -19.33 14.75 11.69
C PRO A 237 -18.54 14.86 10.38
N PHE A 238 -19.03 14.24 9.31
CA PHE A 238 -18.34 14.22 8.00
C PHE A 238 -18.09 15.63 7.43
N THR A 239 -18.94 16.59 7.77
CA THR A 239 -18.77 18.01 7.42
C THR A 239 -17.49 18.65 7.99
N GLN A 240 -16.97 18.13 9.11
CA GLN A 240 -15.71 18.59 9.69
C GLN A 240 -14.50 17.89 9.09
N LEU A 241 -14.67 16.66 8.61
CA LEU A 241 -13.58 15.84 8.05
C LEU A 241 -13.30 16.16 6.58
N GLY A 242 -14.32 16.54 5.82
CA GLY A 242 -14.21 16.74 4.38
C GLY A 242 -14.31 15.43 3.61
N ASP A 243 -14.46 15.54 2.28
CA ASP A 243 -14.56 14.38 1.40
C ASP A 243 -13.20 14.08 0.76
N PRO A 244 -12.63 12.88 0.95
CA PRO A 244 -11.37 12.55 0.30
C PRO A 244 -11.48 12.54 -1.23
N TYR A 245 -12.66 12.28 -1.80
CA TYR A 245 -12.97 12.16 -3.25
C TYR A 245 -12.18 11.08 -4.00
N VAL A 246 -10.86 11.02 -3.81
CA VAL A 246 -9.92 10.00 -4.32
C VAL A 246 -9.35 9.20 -3.15
N ILE A 247 -9.39 7.88 -3.25
CA ILE A 247 -8.85 6.98 -2.22
C ILE A 247 -7.90 5.99 -2.86
N ASN A 248 -6.66 5.94 -2.37
CA ASN A 248 -5.65 5.00 -2.83
C ASN A 248 -5.90 3.61 -2.22
N ILE A 249 -5.94 2.58 -3.06
CA ILE A 249 -6.02 1.18 -2.62
C ILE A 249 -4.60 0.64 -2.38
N PRO A 250 -4.30 0.10 -1.19
CA PRO A 250 -3.04 -0.58 -0.92
C PRO A 250 -2.81 -1.75 -1.88
N LEU A 251 -1.64 -1.79 -2.52
CA LEU A 251 -1.29 -2.80 -3.53
C LEU A 251 -1.26 -4.23 -2.97
N ASN A 252 -1.05 -4.39 -1.66
CA ASN A 252 -1.06 -5.69 -0.99
C ASN A 252 -2.48 -6.26 -0.78
N LYS A 253 -3.54 -5.49 -1.05
CA LYS A 253 -4.94 -5.92 -0.96
C LYS A 253 -5.55 -6.35 -2.29
N VAL A 254 -4.79 -6.20 -3.37
CA VAL A 254 -5.22 -6.57 -4.73
C VAL A 254 -4.36 -7.71 -5.24
N LYS A 255 -4.85 -8.41 -6.25
CA LYS A 255 -4.14 -9.55 -6.85
C LYS A 255 -4.33 -9.57 -8.37
N PRO A 256 -3.49 -10.30 -9.11
CA PRO A 256 -3.76 -10.62 -10.50
C PRO A 256 -5.16 -11.21 -10.72
N GLY A 257 -5.79 -10.84 -11.84
CA GLY A 257 -7.16 -11.19 -12.21
C GLY A 257 -8.20 -10.16 -11.75
N ASN A 258 -9.46 -10.58 -11.68
CA ASN A 258 -10.58 -9.71 -11.35
C ASN A 258 -10.61 -9.38 -9.84
N ASN A 259 -10.66 -8.09 -9.52
CA ASN A 259 -10.79 -7.53 -8.17
C ASN A 259 -12.10 -6.74 -8.07
N LEU A 260 -12.79 -6.86 -6.93
CA LEU A 260 -14.01 -6.12 -6.67
C LEU A 260 -13.76 -5.03 -5.63
N VAL A 261 -14.30 -3.84 -5.87
CA VAL A 261 -14.22 -2.68 -4.98
C VAL A 261 -15.63 -2.24 -4.63
N ASN A 262 -15.87 -1.99 -3.36
CA ASN A 262 -17.13 -1.43 -2.88
C ASN A 262 -16.88 0.00 -2.40
N VAL A 263 -17.68 0.93 -2.90
CA VAL A 263 -17.63 2.35 -2.57
C VAL A 263 -18.99 2.78 -2.07
N SER A 264 -19.03 3.17 -0.80
CA SER A 264 -20.25 3.65 -0.14
C SER A 264 -20.14 5.12 0.19
N LEU A 265 -21.26 5.82 -0.01
CA LEU A 265 -21.40 7.22 0.34
C LEU A 265 -22.14 7.35 1.66
N GLY A 266 -21.97 8.48 2.34
CA GLY A 266 -22.70 8.74 3.56
C GLY A 266 -22.81 10.22 3.91
N LEU A 267 -23.79 10.53 4.76
CA LEU A 267 -23.98 11.86 5.35
C LEU A 267 -23.50 11.93 6.81
N ALA A 268 -23.38 10.76 7.45
CA ALA A 268 -22.97 10.60 8.84
C ALA A 268 -22.44 9.19 9.07
N PRO A 269 -21.70 8.92 10.18
CA PRO A 269 -21.12 7.62 10.51
C PRO A 269 -22.08 6.42 10.47
N ASN A 270 -23.38 6.63 10.65
CA ASN A 270 -24.40 5.58 10.66
C ASN A 270 -25.38 5.65 9.47
N ASN A 271 -25.14 6.55 8.51
CA ASN A 271 -26.01 6.77 7.37
C ASN A 271 -25.26 6.49 6.08
N PHE A 272 -25.35 5.24 5.63
CA PHE A 272 -24.73 4.76 4.40
C PHE A 272 -25.78 4.68 3.28
N THR A 273 -25.41 5.16 2.11
CA THR A 273 -26.18 4.97 0.89
C THR A 273 -25.34 4.22 -0.14
N ALA A 274 -26.00 3.61 -1.12
CA ALA A 274 -25.34 3.15 -2.33
C ALA A 274 -24.51 4.29 -2.96
N GLY A 275 -23.48 3.91 -3.71
CA GLY A 275 -22.52 4.81 -4.35
C GLY A 275 -23.16 5.84 -5.28
N SER A 276 -22.32 6.57 -6.00
CA SER A 276 -22.74 7.42 -7.11
C SER A 276 -22.57 6.65 -8.40
N GLN A 277 -23.44 6.85 -9.39
CA GLN A 277 -23.34 6.17 -10.69
C GLN A 277 -22.05 6.44 -11.45
N TYR A 278 -21.30 7.48 -11.07
CA TYR A 278 -20.09 7.93 -11.74
C TYR A 278 -18.80 7.45 -11.06
N ASN A 279 -18.88 6.59 -10.04
CA ASN A 279 -17.65 6.10 -9.39
C ASN A 279 -16.81 5.32 -10.40
N LYS A 280 -15.49 5.48 -10.32
CA LYS A 280 -14.53 4.80 -11.20
C LYS A 280 -13.33 4.29 -10.42
N VAL A 281 -12.74 3.21 -10.89
CA VAL A 281 -11.39 2.80 -10.47
C VAL A 281 -10.42 3.22 -11.57
N ILE A 282 -9.38 3.95 -11.19
CA ILE A 282 -8.26 4.31 -12.03
C ILE A 282 -7.07 3.49 -11.53
N TYR A 283 -6.49 2.67 -12.40
CA TYR A 283 -5.37 1.82 -12.04
C TYR A 283 -4.24 1.97 -13.04
N SER A 284 -3.02 1.85 -12.53
CA SER A 284 -1.80 1.94 -13.32
C SER A 284 -0.97 0.68 -13.11
N VAL A 285 -0.53 0.10 -14.21
CA VAL A 285 0.29 -1.11 -14.22
C VAL A 285 1.58 -0.86 -14.99
N LEU A 286 2.65 -1.51 -14.56
CA LEU A 286 3.93 -1.53 -15.23
C LEU A 286 4.11 -2.88 -15.90
N LYS A 287 4.32 -2.85 -17.21
CA LYS A 287 4.46 -4.04 -18.05
C LYS A 287 5.63 -3.86 -19.00
N ASN A 288 6.45 -4.90 -19.14
CA ASN A 288 7.46 -4.94 -20.19
C ASN A 288 6.78 -5.44 -21.45
N VAL A 289 6.49 -4.54 -22.38
CA VAL A 289 5.79 -4.88 -23.61
C VAL A 289 6.80 -5.05 -24.73
N SER A 290 6.95 -6.28 -25.21
CA SER A 290 7.71 -6.62 -26.40
C SER A 290 7.04 -7.79 -27.09
N SER A 291 6.95 -7.74 -28.41
CA SER A 291 6.26 -8.75 -29.21
C SER A 291 7.15 -9.22 -30.35
N TYR A 292 6.99 -10.48 -30.73
CA TYR A 292 7.72 -11.13 -31.81
C TYR A 292 6.75 -11.85 -32.73
N SER A 293 7.12 -11.94 -34.01
CA SER A 293 6.43 -12.78 -34.98
C SER A 293 7.10 -14.15 -35.09
N PRO A 294 6.36 -15.18 -35.54
CA PRO A 294 6.98 -16.38 -36.09
C PRO A 294 7.75 -16.04 -37.37
N ILE A 295 8.55 -16.99 -37.85
CA ILE A 295 9.21 -16.89 -39.16
C ILE A 295 8.15 -17.09 -40.24
N VAL A 296 7.94 -16.05 -41.04
CA VAL A 296 6.90 -15.99 -42.07
C VAL A 296 7.46 -15.42 -43.39
N SER A 297 6.63 -15.38 -44.42
CA SER A 297 7.07 -15.12 -45.80
C SER A 297 7.19 -13.65 -46.19
N SER A 298 6.56 -12.72 -45.45
CA SER A 298 6.63 -11.27 -45.72
C SER A 298 6.83 -10.46 -44.44
N ALA A 299 7.25 -9.22 -44.60
CA ALA A 299 7.43 -8.23 -43.52
C ALA A 299 7.14 -6.81 -44.06
N ASP A 300 6.04 -6.68 -44.81
CA ASP A 300 5.67 -5.44 -45.50
C ASP A 300 4.95 -4.46 -44.56
N GLY A 301 4.17 -4.95 -43.60
CA GLY A 301 3.34 -4.13 -42.71
C GLY A 301 2.02 -3.65 -43.33
N CYS A 302 1.30 -2.76 -42.64
CA CYS A 302 -0.01 -2.28 -43.08
C CYS A 302 -0.45 -0.95 -42.41
N ILE A 303 -1.59 -0.42 -42.87
CA ILE A 303 -2.28 0.71 -42.25
C ILE A 303 -3.20 0.20 -41.14
N TRP A 304 -2.80 0.37 -39.88
CA TRP A 304 -3.54 -0.07 -38.70
C TRP A 304 -4.63 0.92 -38.31
N THR A 305 -5.84 0.41 -38.07
CA THR A 305 -6.92 1.12 -37.38
C THR A 305 -7.11 0.50 -36.00
N ILE A 306 -6.84 1.25 -34.94
CA ILE A 306 -6.89 0.78 -33.54
C ILE A 306 -8.03 1.49 -32.82
N GLU A 307 -8.93 0.74 -32.19
CA GLU A 307 -10.02 1.25 -31.33
C GLU A 307 -9.55 1.27 -29.86
N PHE A 308 -9.81 2.37 -29.17
CA PHE A 308 -9.53 2.55 -27.75
C PHE A 308 -10.80 2.41 -26.90
N GLU A 309 -10.63 2.29 -25.58
CA GLU A 309 -11.75 2.20 -24.63
C GLU A 309 -12.68 3.43 -24.61
N ASP A 310 -12.18 4.60 -25.02
CA ASP A 310 -12.98 5.83 -25.15
C ASP A 310 -13.86 5.85 -26.43
N LEU A 311 -13.94 4.73 -27.16
CA LEU A 311 -14.63 4.57 -28.45
C LEU A 311 -14.04 5.41 -29.58
N THR A 312 -12.85 5.99 -29.40
CA THR A 312 -12.14 6.67 -30.47
C THR A 312 -11.22 5.71 -31.21
N ASN A 313 -10.98 6.00 -32.48
CA ASN A 313 -10.08 5.23 -33.33
C ASN A 313 -8.90 6.09 -33.76
N THR A 314 -7.73 5.47 -33.88
CA THR A 314 -6.59 6.05 -34.58
C THR A 314 -6.25 5.24 -35.82
N THR A 315 -5.70 5.90 -36.83
CA THR A 315 -5.19 5.25 -38.04
C THR A 315 -3.74 5.64 -38.25
N MET A 316 -2.87 4.64 -38.34
CA MET A 316 -1.44 4.86 -38.50
C MET A 316 -0.79 3.82 -39.42
N LYS A 317 0.28 4.23 -40.09
CA LYS A 317 1.10 3.35 -40.92
C LYS A 317 2.13 2.66 -40.05
N ILE A 318 2.20 1.33 -40.13
CA ILE A 318 3.22 0.55 -39.43
C ILE A 318 3.82 -0.45 -40.43
N PRO A 319 5.11 -0.33 -40.78
CA PRO A 319 6.08 0.67 -40.32
C PRO A 319 5.77 2.10 -40.85
N SER A 320 6.41 3.12 -40.29
CA SER A 320 6.07 4.53 -40.60
C SER A 320 6.27 4.93 -42.07
N ASP A 321 7.18 4.22 -42.76
CA ASP A 321 7.51 4.34 -44.17
C ASP A 321 6.68 3.42 -45.09
N TYR A 322 5.67 2.72 -44.54
CA TYR A 322 4.78 1.87 -45.31
C TYR A 322 4.11 2.62 -46.46
N ASN A 323 4.31 2.11 -47.67
CA ASN A 323 3.83 2.67 -48.93
C ASN A 323 2.76 1.81 -49.62
N GLY A 324 2.38 0.67 -49.03
CA GLY A 324 1.34 -0.20 -49.55
C GLY A 324 -0.08 0.33 -49.28
N THR A 325 -1.07 -0.49 -49.66
CA THR A 325 -2.51 -0.17 -49.52
C THR A 325 -3.23 -1.10 -48.55
N ASP A 326 -2.54 -2.07 -47.95
CA ASP A 326 -3.18 -3.03 -47.06
C ASP A 326 -3.59 -2.37 -45.74
N THR A 327 -4.73 -2.80 -45.23
CA THR A 327 -5.35 -2.23 -44.03
C THR A 327 -5.54 -3.30 -42.97
N CYS A 328 -5.06 -3.04 -41.77
CA CYS A 328 -5.29 -3.86 -40.59
C CYS A 328 -6.20 -3.15 -39.61
N SER A 329 -6.87 -3.91 -38.75
CA SER A 329 -7.70 -3.35 -37.68
C SER A 329 -7.62 -4.17 -36.40
N TYR A 330 -7.56 -3.46 -35.29
CA TYR A 330 -7.76 -3.99 -33.94
C TYR A 330 -8.93 -3.22 -33.32
N ALA A 331 -10.13 -3.78 -33.46
CA ALA A 331 -11.38 -3.15 -33.04
C ALA A 331 -12.40 -4.21 -32.63
N LEU A 332 -13.37 -3.82 -31.81
CA LEU A 332 -14.41 -4.70 -31.31
C LEU A 332 -15.21 -5.29 -32.49
N GLY A 333 -15.17 -6.63 -32.62
CA GLY A 333 -15.85 -7.36 -33.70
C GLY A 333 -15.16 -7.25 -35.07
N LYS A 334 -14.00 -6.61 -35.17
CA LYS A 334 -13.23 -6.48 -36.42
C LYS A 334 -11.72 -6.50 -36.17
N ILE A 335 -11.18 -7.69 -35.98
CA ILE A 335 -9.73 -7.95 -35.95
C ILE A 335 -9.30 -8.46 -37.34
N VAL A 336 -8.47 -7.69 -38.04
CA VAL A 336 -7.97 -8.01 -39.39
C VAL A 336 -6.49 -7.71 -39.45
N TYR A 337 -5.68 -8.71 -39.79
CA TYR A 337 -4.23 -8.57 -40.02
C TYR A 337 -3.74 -9.75 -40.89
N ASN A 338 -2.59 -9.60 -41.56
CA ASN A 338 -2.00 -10.69 -42.34
C ASN A 338 -1.13 -11.59 -41.45
N ASN A 339 -1.52 -12.85 -41.26
CA ASN A 339 -0.77 -13.79 -40.43
C ASN A 339 0.52 -14.32 -41.10
N ASN A 340 0.73 -14.06 -42.39
CA ASN A 340 1.96 -14.38 -43.11
C ASN A 340 2.93 -13.19 -43.19
N ASP A 341 2.54 -12.06 -42.57
CA ASP A 341 3.37 -10.87 -42.46
C ASP A 341 3.92 -10.72 -41.03
N ALA A 342 5.24 -10.64 -40.93
CA ALA A 342 5.95 -10.60 -39.66
C ALA A 342 5.61 -9.35 -38.87
N ILE A 343 5.52 -8.20 -39.54
CA ILE A 343 5.22 -6.92 -38.88
C ILE A 343 3.78 -6.95 -38.39
N ASP A 344 2.82 -7.30 -39.25
CA ASP A 344 1.40 -7.35 -38.86
C ASP A 344 1.16 -8.29 -37.67
N TYR A 345 1.80 -9.45 -37.66
CA TYR A 345 1.68 -10.42 -36.56
C TYR A 345 2.29 -9.87 -35.26
N ALA A 346 3.46 -9.25 -35.33
CA ALA A 346 4.11 -8.64 -34.16
C ALA A 346 3.26 -7.51 -33.59
N ILE A 347 2.65 -6.66 -34.43
CA ILE A 347 1.75 -5.58 -33.99
C ILE A 347 0.47 -6.13 -33.39
N TYR A 348 -0.15 -7.14 -34.00
CA TYR A 348 -1.33 -7.79 -33.43
C TYR A 348 -1.06 -8.27 -32.00
N ASN A 349 0.05 -8.98 -31.80
CA ASN A 349 0.46 -9.45 -30.48
C ASN A 349 0.79 -8.29 -29.54
N LEU A 350 1.43 -7.22 -30.02
CA LEU A 350 1.69 -6.03 -29.22
C LEU A 350 0.39 -5.39 -28.71
N LEU A 351 -0.62 -5.28 -29.58
CA LEU A 351 -1.93 -4.73 -29.23
C LEU A 351 -2.70 -5.65 -28.28
N LEU A 352 -2.58 -6.97 -28.42
CA LEU A 352 -3.12 -7.93 -27.45
C LEU A 352 -2.50 -7.73 -26.05
N GLU A 353 -1.20 -7.45 -25.98
CA GLU A 353 -0.53 -7.20 -24.70
C GLU A 353 -0.94 -5.87 -24.04
N LEU A 354 -1.36 -4.91 -24.86
CA LEU A 354 -1.86 -3.58 -24.46
C LEU A 354 -3.36 -3.56 -24.18
N ASP A 355 -4.10 -4.62 -24.52
CA ASP A 355 -5.51 -4.87 -24.20
C ASP A 355 -5.61 -5.68 -22.89
N LEU A 356 -5.60 -4.97 -21.76
CA LEU A 356 -5.49 -5.53 -20.42
C LEU A 356 -6.70 -6.38 -20.01
N ASN A 357 -7.87 -6.10 -20.58
CA ASN A 357 -9.12 -6.78 -20.24
C ASN A 357 -9.61 -7.77 -21.33
N SER A 358 -8.88 -7.86 -22.45
CA SER A 358 -9.15 -8.74 -23.59
C SER A 358 -10.50 -8.50 -24.29
N ASN A 359 -10.94 -7.25 -24.35
CA ASN A 359 -12.20 -6.87 -25.02
C ASN A 359 -12.02 -6.38 -26.47
N SER A 360 -10.82 -6.54 -27.04
CA SER A 360 -10.45 -6.07 -28.38
C SER A 360 -10.39 -4.54 -28.52
N ARG A 361 -10.08 -3.84 -27.42
CA ARG A 361 -9.78 -2.41 -27.37
C ARG A 361 -8.54 -2.16 -26.53
N VAL A 362 -7.85 -1.08 -26.83
CA VAL A 362 -6.62 -0.73 -26.11
C VAL A 362 -6.91 0.29 -25.01
N GLU A 363 -6.41 0.05 -23.79
CA GLU A 363 -6.70 0.90 -22.63
C GLU A 363 -6.05 2.29 -22.73
N THR A 364 -4.82 2.37 -23.23
CA THR A 364 -4.08 3.64 -23.30
C THR A 364 -4.13 4.21 -24.71
N LYS A 365 -4.64 5.44 -24.80
CA LYS A 365 -4.62 6.23 -26.03
C LYS A 365 -3.19 6.68 -26.34
N PHE A 366 -2.73 6.38 -27.54
CA PHE A 366 -1.45 6.86 -28.06
C PHE A 366 -1.58 7.28 -29.52
N SER A 367 -0.68 8.16 -29.94
CA SER A 367 -0.52 8.60 -31.33
C SER A 367 0.92 8.35 -31.81
N ASN A 368 1.19 8.63 -33.09
CA ASN A 368 2.53 8.47 -33.68
C ASN A 368 3.61 9.31 -32.97
N SER A 369 3.26 10.35 -32.21
CA SER A 369 4.22 11.12 -31.40
C SER A 369 4.52 10.48 -30.04
N ASP A 370 3.67 9.57 -29.57
CA ASP A 370 3.69 9.04 -28.21
C ASP A 370 4.35 7.65 -28.17
N LEU A 371 4.24 6.89 -29.25
CA LEU A 371 4.79 5.55 -29.39
C LEU A 371 5.52 5.41 -30.74
N THR A 372 6.85 5.23 -30.69
CA THR A 372 7.62 4.82 -31.86
C THR A 372 7.68 3.29 -31.88
N ILE A 373 7.10 2.69 -32.92
CA ILE A 373 7.14 1.24 -33.11
C ILE A 373 8.23 0.94 -34.12
N ASP A 374 9.39 0.50 -33.60
CA ASP A 374 10.51 0.08 -34.41
C ASP A 374 10.46 -1.43 -34.62
N SER A 375 10.48 -1.87 -35.88
CA SER A 375 10.62 -3.27 -36.25
C SER A 375 12.08 -3.59 -36.58
N LEU A 376 12.66 -4.58 -35.90
CA LEU A 376 13.94 -5.16 -36.26
C LEU A 376 13.70 -6.40 -37.12
N GLU A 377 13.98 -6.29 -38.41
CA GLU A 377 13.84 -7.40 -39.35
C GLU A 377 15.13 -8.25 -39.36
N VAL A 378 14.95 -9.58 -39.36
CA VAL A 378 16.05 -10.53 -39.55
C VAL A 378 15.76 -11.33 -40.82
N GLU A 379 16.39 -10.92 -41.92
CA GLU A 379 16.22 -11.55 -43.23
C GLU A 379 17.18 -12.74 -43.44
N GLY A 380 16.84 -13.62 -44.39
CA GLY A 380 17.78 -14.58 -44.96
C GLY A 380 18.04 -15.84 -44.13
N ILE A 381 17.12 -16.24 -43.26
CA ILE A 381 17.20 -17.50 -42.50
C ILE A 381 17.12 -18.69 -43.48
N PRO A 382 18.21 -19.43 -43.73
CA PRO A 382 18.25 -20.42 -44.83
C PRO A 382 17.46 -21.69 -44.50
N PHE A 383 17.50 -22.13 -43.24
CA PHE A 383 16.79 -23.30 -42.73
C PHE A 383 16.50 -23.11 -41.23
N VAL A 384 15.37 -23.64 -40.76
CA VAL A 384 14.96 -23.63 -39.33
C VAL A 384 15.38 -24.89 -38.56
N TRP A 385 16.08 -25.83 -39.21
CA TRP A 385 16.53 -27.10 -38.63
C TRP A 385 17.91 -27.49 -39.19
N GLU A 386 18.77 -28.07 -38.35
CA GLU A 386 20.04 -28.66 -38.79
C GLU A 386 19.81 -30.07 -39.37
N THR A 387 20.30 -30.33 -40.58
CA THR A 387 20.45 -31.71 -41.10
C THR A 387 21.92 -32.11 -40.98
N GLU A 388 22.26 -32.98 -40.03
CA GLU A 388 23.61 -33.58 -40.00
C GLU A 388 23.67 -34.72 -41.04
N VAL A 389 24.29 -34.47 -42.19
CA VAL A 389 24.54 -35.51 -43.21
C VAL A 389 25.89 -36.17 -42.92
N GLN A 390 25.87 -37.38 -42.38
CA GLN A 390 27.10 -38.15 -42.15
C GLN A 390 27.69 -38.66 -43.48
N ALA A 391 28.69 -37.96 -44.02
CA ALA A 391 29.47 -38.44 -45.17
C ALA A 391 30.48 -39.51 -44.70
N ARG A 392 30.19 -40.79 -44.98
CA ARG A 392 31.15 -41.88 -44.75
C ARG A 392 31.97 -42.12 -46.01
N VAL A 393 33.24 -41.76 -45.96
CA VAL A 393 34.23 -42.17 -46.97
C VAL A 393 34.78 -43.52 -46.55
N TRP A 394 34.55 -44.54 -47.37
CA TRP A 394 35.22 -45.83 -47.22
C TRP A 394 36.63 -45.73 -47.80
N ARG A 395 37.65 -46.07 -47.01
CA ARG A 395 39.02 -46.25 -47.48
C ARG A 395 39.33 -47.73 -47.61
#